data_AF-A0A821JHP0-F1
#
_entry.id   AF-A0A821JHP0-F1
#
_cell.length_a   1.000
_cell.length_b   1.000
_cell.length_c   1.000
_cell.angle_alpha   90.00
_cell.angle_beta   90.00
_cell.angle_gamma   90.00
#
_symmetry.space_group_name_H-M   'P 1'
#
loop_
_entity.id
_entity.type
_entity.pdbx_description
1 polymer ?
#
loop_
_entity_poly.entity_id
_entity_poly.type
_entity_poly.pdbx_seq_one_letter_code
_entity_poly.pdbx_strand_id
1 'polypeptide(L)' 'AVFGLGFPPMKGGPFHFMDTYGISNILDVMNNFQSEYGNRFAPTQLLIDMTNENKKFYS' A
#
# COMPACT_ATOMS: atom_id res chain seq x y z
N ALA A 1 -8.29 -10.30 4.31
CA ALA A 1 -8.61 -9.88 2.93
C ALA A 1 -8.67 -11.05 1.94
N VAL A 2 -7.73 -12.00 1.97
CA VAL A 2 -7.70 -13.15 1.03
C VAL A 2 -8.96 -14.03 1.13
N PHE A 3 -9.46 -14.33 2.33
CA PHE A 3 -10.61 -15.23 2.53
C PHE A 3 -11.98 -14.55 2.69
N GLY A 4 -12.06 -13.22 2.55
CA GLY A 4 -13.30 -12.48 2.82
C GLY A 4 -13.71 -11.44 1.77
N LEU A 5 -12.73 -10.83 1.08
CA LEU A 5 -12.97 -9.77 0.08
C LEU A 5 -12.68 -10.21 -1.36
N GLY A 6 -12.26 -11.47 -1.56
CA GLY A 6 -11.88 -12.00 -2.89
C GLY A 6 -10.56 -11.46 -3.44
N PHE A 7 -9.65 -10.98 -2.58
CA PHE A 7 -8.35 -10.51 -3.05
C PHE A 7 -7.57 -11.66 -3.72
N PRO A 8 -6.93 -11.45 -4.89
CA PRO A 8 -6.28 -12.52 -5.64
C PRO A 8 -5.31 -13.33 -4.77
N PRO A 9 -5.52 -14.65 -4.61
CA PRO A 9 -4.72 -15.47 -3.70
C PRO A 9 -3.26 -15.55 -4.13
N MET A 10 -2.98 -15.47 -5.44
CA MET A 10 -1.62 -15.46 -5.99
C MET A 10 -0.77 -14.27 -5.50
N LYS A 11 -1.41 -13.19 -5.03
CA LYS A 11 -0.72 -11.99 -4.53
C LYS A 11 -0.50 -12.02 -3.01
N GLY A 12 -0.85 -13.11 -2.32
CA GLY A 12 -0.62 -13.29 -0.88
C GLY A 12 -1.44 -12.38 0.04
N GLY A 13 -2.33 -11.55 -0.50
CA GLY A 13 -3.08 -10.53 0.23
C GLY A 13 -2.53 -9.12 0.02
N PRO A 14 -3.25 -8.09 0.49
CA PRO A 14 -2.92 -6.70 0.21
C PRO A 14 -1.55 -6.31 0.75
N PHE A 15 -1.20 -6.71 1.97
CA PHE A 15 0.09 -6.37 2.59
C PHE A 15 1.28 -7.06 1.91
N HIS A 16 1.15 -8.34 1.54
CA HIS A 16 2.19 -9.02 0.77
C HIS A 16 2.33 -8.43 -0.65
N PHE A 17 1.22 -7.98 -1.24
CA PHE A 17 1.26 -7.21 -2.47
C PHE A 17 2.00 -5.88 -2.30
N MET A 18 1.85 -5.17 -1.17
CA MET A 18 2.61 -3.94 -0.93
C MET A 18 4.12 -4.18 -0.89
N ASP A 19 4.55 -5.28 -0.29
CA ASP A 19 5.97 -5.64 -0.19
C ASP A 19 6.58 -6.02 -1.54
N THR A 20 5.78 -6.61 -2.44
CA THR A 20 6.23 -7.03 -3.79
C THR A 20 6.13 -5.91 -4.82
N TYR A 21 5.09 -5.08 -4.73
CA TYR A 21 4.88 -3.94 -5.62
C TYR A 21 5.73 -2.72 -5.23
N GLY A 22 6.11 -2.61 -3.96
CA GLY A 22 6.90 -1.51 -3.40
C GLY A 22 6.02 -0.44 -2.76
N ILE A 23 6.33 -0.09 -1.50
CA ILE A 23 5.57 0.90 -0.73
C ILE A 23 5.68 2.29 -1.36
N SER A 24 6.83 2.66 -1.94
CA SER A 24 7.01 3.92 -2.67
C SER A 24 6.02 4.09 -3.81
N ASN A 25 5.83 3.03 -4.61
CA ASN A 25 4.88 3.05 -5.74
C ASN A 25 3.45 3.20 -5.26
N ILE A 26 3.11 2.65 -4.08
CA ILE A 26 1.80 2.81 -3.47
C ILE A 26 1.60 4.26 -3.00
N LEU A 27 2.61 4.87 -2.39
CA LEU A 27 2.54 6.27 -1.99
C LEU A 27 2.30 7.19 -3.19
N ASP A 28 2.98 6.95 -4.31
CA ASP A 28 2.78 7.73 -5.53
C ASP A 28 1.34 7.61 -6.06
N VAL A 29 0.79 6.39 -6.09
CA VAL A 29 -0.61 6.16 -6.49
C VAL A 29 -1.58 6.82 -5.51
N MET A 30 -1.33 6.73 -4.20
CA MET A 30 -2.16 7.36 -3.18
C MET A 30 -2.12 8.89 -3.28
N ASN A 31 -0.94 9.49 -3.51
CA ASN A 31 -0.79 10.93 -3.71
C ASN A 31 -1.53 11.41 -4.96
N ASN A 32 -1.46 10.67 -6.06
CA ASN A 32 -2.20 10.97 -7.28
C ASN A 32 -3.72 10.94 -7.02
N PHE A 33 -4.22 9.92 -6.33
CA PHE A 33 -5.63 9.84 -5.97
C PHE A 33 -6.05 10.86 -4.92
N GLN A 34 -5.15 11.26 -4.01
CA GLN A 34 -5.42 12.34 -3.08
C GLN A 34 -5.60 13.67 -3.82
N SER A 35 -4.79 13.93 -4.83
CA SER A 35 -4.90 15.13 -5.68
C SER A 35 -6.24 15.17 -6.43
N GLU A 36 -6.67 14.02 -6.97
CA GLU A 36 -7.87 13.94 -7.82
C GLU A 36 -9.19 13.81 -7.03
N TYR A 37 -9.18 13.04 -5.93
CA TYR A 37 -10.38 12.68 -5.18
C TYR A 37 -10.38 13.18 -3.73
N GLY A 38 -9.33 13.88 -3.30
CA GLY A 38 -9.22 14.51 -1.99
C GLY A 38 -8.69 13.59 -0.89
N ASN A 39 -8.78 14.08 0.35
CA ASN A 39 -8.06 13.54 1.51
C ASN A 39 -8.40 12.09 1.91
N ARG A 40 -9.44 11.46 1.35
CA ARG A 40 -9.75 10.05 1.61
C ARG A 40 -8.63 9.11 1.15
N PHE A 41 -7.86 9.52 0.15
CA PHE A 41 -6.75 8.75 -0.39
C PHE A 41 -5.39 9.18 0.16
N ALA A 42 -5.37 10.05 1.17
CA ALA A 42 -4.12 10.50 1.75
C ALA A 42 -3.32 9.29 2.31
N PRO A 43 -2.02 9.20 1.98
CA PRO A 43 -1.18 8.14 2.51
C PRO A 43 -1.10 8.22 4.04
N THR A 44 -1.07 7.07 4.70
CA THR A 44 -0.94 7.02 6.15
C THR A 44 0.51 7.28 6.55
N GLN A 45 0.70 7.88 7.74
CA GLN A 45 2.04 8.16 8.26
C GLN A 45 2.91 6.90 8.33
N LEU A 46 2.31 5.76 8.70
CA LEU A 46 2.99 4.46 8.71
C LEU A 46 3.64 4.11 7.36
N LEU A 47 2.93 4.29 6.24
CA LEU A 47 3.46 3.95 4.92
C LEU A 47 4.60 4.90 4.49
N ILE A 48 4.51 6.17 4.90
CA ILE A 48 5.55 7.17 4.67
C ILE A 48 6.82 6.77 5.45
N ASP A 49 6.67 6.46 6.73
CA ASP A 49 7.78 6.06 7.60
C ASP A 49 8.42 4.76 7.12
N MET A 50 7.61 3.77 6.72
CA MET A 50 8.11 2.52 6.14
C MET A 50 8.90 2.74 4.84
N THR A 51 8.49 3.71 4.01
CA THR A 51 9.25 4.06 2.80
C THR A 51 10.60 4.69 3.15
N ASN A 52 10.62 5.60 4.12
CA ASN A 52 11.85 6.25 4.59
C ASN A 52 12.82 5.25 5.22
N GLU A 53 12.31 4.27 5.95
CA GLU A 53 13.09 3.24 6.65
C GLU A 53 13.37 2.01 5.78
N ASN A 54 12.91 1.99 4.52
CA ASN A 54 13.01 0.84 3.61
C ASN A 54 12.47 -0.47 4.21
N LYS A 55 11.41 -0.36 5.04
CA LYS A 55 10.78 -1.48 5.74
C LYS A 55 9.70 -2.14 4.91
N LYS A 56 9.45 -3.41 5.20
CA LYS A 56 8.40 -4.24 4.61
C LYS A 56 7.46 -4.75 5.71
N PHE A 57 6.25 -5.16 5.35
CA PHE A 57 5.29 -5.70 6.31
C PHE A 57 5.66 -7.09 6.82
N TYR A 58 6.28 -7.92 5.99
CA TYR A 58 6.60 -9.32 6.33
C TYR A 58 8.09 -9.67 6.34
N SER A 59 9.00 -8.68 6.27
CA SER A 59 10.45 -8.91 6.28
C SER A 59 11.10 -8.59 7.63
#